data_AF-A0A7Y1TZ48-F1
#
_entry.id   AF-A0A7Y1TZ48-F1
#
_cell.length_a   1.000
_cell.length_b   1.000
_cell.length_c   1.000
_cell.angle_alpha   90.00
_cell.angle_beta   90.00
_cell.angle_gamma   90.00
#
_symmetry.space_group_name_H-M   'P 1'
#
loop_
_entity.id
_entity.type
_entity.pdbx_description
1 polymer ?
#
loop_
_entity_poly.entity_id
_entity_poly.type
_entity_poly.pdbx_seq_one_letter_code
_entity_poly.pdbx_strand_id
1 'polypeptide(L)'
;MTNLVNRFYAAVSALAGDGHIKQRLIRAYQDNLDEIEDDELPIAMREPFAELTARMHNVAPLNGEGPVRASVRKMSCPEAGKCGESIVDLYAQMLKHADSAQVDLPLSQDDAAPLPPFLVKSAS
;
A
#
# COMPACT_ATOMS: atom_id res chain seq x y z
N MET A 1 3.02 -0.20 -9.41
CA MET A 1 1.86 -0.05 -8.49
C MET A 1 1.23 -1.36 -8.05
N THR A 2 0.90 -2.32 -8.95
CA THR A 2 0.23 -3.58 -8.56
C THR A 2 1.02 -4.41 -7.53
N ASN A 3 2.35 -4.41 -7.58
CA ASN A 3 3.20 -5.11 -6.61
C ASN A 3 3.08 -4.51 -5.19
N LEU A 4 3.08 -3.17 -5.07
CA LEU A 4 2.91 -2.49 -3.79
C LEU A 4 1.52 -2.74 -3.18
N VAL A 5 0.46 -2.65 -3.99
CA VAL A 5 -0.91 -2.96 -3.53
C VAL A 5 -0.99 -4.40 -2.99
N ASN A 6 -0.37 -5.36 -3.67
CA ASN A 6 -0.31 -6.76 -3.22
C ASN A 6 0.48 -6.92 -1.91
N ARG A 7 1.59 -6.20 -1.74
CA ARG A 7 2.38 -6.19 -0.48
C ARG A 7 1.56 -5.65 0.69
N PHE A 8 0.89 -4.52 0.51
CA PHE A 8 0.02 -3.96 1.56
C PHE A 8 -1.20 -4.87 1.84
N TYR A 9 -1.79 -5.48 0.81
CA TYR A 9 -2.85 -6.47 1.00
C TYR A 9 -2.38 -7.68 1.82
N ALA A 10 -1.19 -8.20 1.54
CA ALA A 10 -0.59 -9.28 2.30
C ALA A 10 -0.31 -8.88 3.76
N ALA A 11 0.18 -7.65 3.99
CA ALA A 11 0.36 -7.11 5.33
C ALA A 11 -0.96 -7.02 6.12
N VAL A 12 -2.02 -6.48 5.52
CA VAL A 12 -3.35 -6.39 6.14
C VAL A 12 -3.93 -7.79 6.40
N SER A 13 -3.72 -8.74 5.48
CA SER A 13 -4.12 -10.13 5.65
C SER A 13 -3.40 -10.79 6.83
N ALA A 14 -2.11 -10.51 7.02
CA ALA A 14 -1.34 -10.99 8.17
C ALA A 14 -1.83 -10.39 9.49
N LEU A 15 -2.28 -9.14 9.50
CA LEU A 15 -2.90 -8.51 10.68
C LEU A 15 -4.23 -9.18 11.08
N ALA A 16 -5.02 -9.61 10.09
CA ALA A 16 -6.29 -10.29 10.31
C ALA A 16 -6.15 -11.78 10.71
N GLY A 17 -4.96 -12.36 10.56
CA GLY A 17 -4.69 -13.75 10.89
C GLY A 17 -4.70 -14.06 12.39
N ASP A 18 -4.27 -15.26 12.73
CA ASP A 18 -4.27 -15.76 14.10
C ASP A 18 -3.05 -15.30 14.92
N GLY A 19 -3.23 -15.23 16.24
CA GLY A 19 -2.18 -14.95 17.20
C GLY A 19 -2.30 -13.59 17.89
N HIS A 20 -1.35 -13.31 18.78
CA HIS A 20 -1.34 -12.06 19.54
C HIS A 20 -1.02 -10.86 18.64
N ILE A 21 -1.63 -9.70 18.89
CA ILE A 21 -1.51 -8.49 18.04
C ILE A 21 -0.06 -8.15 17.65
N LYS A 22 0.87 -8.22 18.61
CA LYS A 22 2.30 -8.00 18.38
C LYS A 22 2.92 -8.97 17.37
N GLN A 23 2.58 -10.25 17.44
CA GLN A 23 3.11 -11.26 16.52
C GLN A 23 2.56 -11.04 15.11
N ARG A 24 1.28 -10.69 15.00
CA ARG A 24 0.64 -10.36 13.73
C ARG A 24 1.25 -9.10 13.11
N LEU A 25 1.50 -8.07 13.92
CA LEU A 25 2.15 -6.83 13.49
C LEU A 25 3.58 -7.08 12.97
N ILE A 26 4.36 -7.89 13.69
CA ILE A 26 5.72 -8.26 13.26
C ILE A 26 5.67 -8.92 11.88
N ARG A 27 4.81 -9.92 11.67
CA ARG A 27 4.66 -10.61 10.38
C ARG A 27 4.20 -9.65 9.28
N ALA A 28 3.16 -8.86 9.56
CA ALA A 28 2.62 -7.91 8.60
C ALA A 28 3.69 -6.96 8.08
N TYR A 29 4.50 -6.39 8.98
CA TYR A 29 5.51 -5.40 8.61
C TYR A 29 6.80 -6.06 8.08
N GLN A 30 7.42 -6.98 8.82
CA GLN A 30 8.69 -7.59 8.42
C GLN A 30 8.59 -8.35 7.09
N ASP A 31 7.51 -9.11 6.89
CA ASP A 31 7.44 -10.03 5.75
C ASP A 31 6.95 -9.34 4.46
N ASN A 32 6.38 -8.13 4.56
CA ASN A 32 5.70 -7.50 3.41
C ASN A 32 6.05 -6.03 3.19
N LEU A 33 6.44 -5.27 4.24
CA LEU A 33 6.59 -3.81 4.18
C LEU A 33 8.02 -3.33 4.41
N ASP A 34 8.86 -4.08 5.14
CA ASP A 34 10.23 -3.68 5.51
C ASP A 34 11.17 -3.53 4.30
N GLU A 35 10.85 -4.18 3.18
CA GLU A 35 11.59 -4.09 1.92
C GLU A 35 11.06 -3.00 0.96
N ILE A 36 10.07 -2.20 1.36
CA ILE A 36 9.53 -1.12 0.53
C ILE A 36 10.38 0.13 0.75
N GLU A 37 10.96 0.66 -0.32
CA GLU A 37 11.67 1.94 -0.29
C GLU A 37 10.68 3.12 -0.36
N ASP A 38 10.96 4.19 0.38
CA ASP A 38 10.06 5.36 0.49
C ASP A 38 9.82 6.05 -0.86
N ASP A 39 10.75 5.94 -1.80
CA ASP A 39 10.65 6.54 -3.13
C ASP A 39 9.68 5.78 -4.05
N GLU A 40 9.43 4.49 -3.81
CA GLU A 40 8.42 3.69 -4.49
C GLU A 40 6.99 4.11 -4.13
N LEU A 41 6.80 4.77 -2.98
CA LEU A 41 5.50 5.19 -2.48
C LEU A 41 5.01 6.51 -3.10
N PRO A 42 3.68 6.67 -3.32
CA PRO A 42 3.09 7.95 -3.68
C PRO A 42 3.44 9.04 -2.66
N ILE A 43 3.67 10.27 -3.10
CA ILE A 43 4.15 11.40 -2.27
C ILE A 43 3.29 11.58 -1.01
N ALA A 44 1.96 11.50 -1.15
CA ALA A 44 1.02 11.65 -0.03
C ALA A 44 1.16 10.57 1.06
N MET A 45 1.74 9.42 0.73
CA MET A 45 1.89 8.28 1.64
C MET A 45 3.29 8.17 2.25
N ARG A 46 4.28 8.91 1.74
CA ARG A 46 5.68 8.82 2.21
C ARG A 46 5.82 9.21 3.67
N GLU A 47 5.23 10.33 4.07
CA GLU A 47 5.25 10.79 5.46
C GLU A 47 4.60 9.80 6.44
N PRO A 48 3.35 9.33 6.23
CA PRO A 48 2.74 8.38 7.16
C PRO A 48 3.42 7.01 7.15
N PHE A 49 4.01 6.58 6.03
CA PHE A 49 4.82 5.37 6.00
C PHE A 49 6.15 5.53 6.75
N ALA A 50 6.84 6.66 6.58
CA ALA A 50 8.06 6.97 7.32
C ALA A 50 7.81 7.02 8.84
N GLU A 51 6.67 7.57 9.29
CA GLU A 51 6.29 7.54 10.70
C GLU A 51 6.09 6.11 11.21
N LEU A 52 5.41 5.26 10.44
CA LEU A 52 5.25 3.84 10.76
C LEU A 52 6.61 3.14 10.85
N THR A 53 7.49 3.36 9.87
CA THR A 53 8.85 2.78 9.83
C THR A 53 9.68 3.24 11.02
N ALA A 54 9.64 4.52 11.37
CA ALA A 54 10.32 5.04 12.56
C ALA A 54 9.82 4.35 13.83
N ARG A 55 8.51 4.13 13.98
CA ARG A 55 7.95 3.40 15.13
C ARG A 55 8.40 1.93 15.17
N MET A 56 8.50 1.29 14.02
CA MET A 56 8.92 -0.12 13.90
C MET A 56 10.43 -0.31 14.09
N HIS A 57 11.24 0.72 13.90
CA HIS A 57 12.72 0.66 14.05
C HIS A 57 13.26 1.50 15.23
N ASN A 58 12.40 1.97 16.14
CA ASN A 58 12.78 2.87 17.24
C ASN A 58 13.70 2.22 18.29
N VAL A 59 13.65 0.90 18.45
CA VAL A 59 14.38 0.22 19.53
C VAL A 59 15.55 -0.57 18.96
N ALA A 60 16.73 -0.34 19.54
CA ALA A 60 17.92 -1.10 19.21
C ALA A 60 17.74 -2.61 19.54
N PRO A 61 18.13 -3.50 18.63
CA PRO A 61 18.00 -4.93 18.84
C PRO A 61 18.89 -5.46 19.97
N LEU A 62 18.39 -6.45 20.72
CA LEU A 62 19.17 -7.20 21.70
C LEU A 62 19.42 -8.63 21.21
N ASN A 63 20.63 -9.16 21.45
CA ASN A 63 20.95 -10.58 21.25
C ASN A 63 20.67 -11.11 19.82
N GLY A 64 20.81 -10.27 18.79
CA GLY A 64 20.58 -10.66 17.39
C GLY A 64 19.12 -10.75 16.97
N GLU A 65 18.16 -10.28 17.78
CA GLU A 65 16.79 -10.06 17.30
C GLU A 65 16.77 -8.93 16.23
N GLY A 66 15.85 -8.96 15.26
CA GLY A 66 15.73 -7.86 14.29
C GLY A 66 15.16 -6.58 14.91
N PRO A 67 15.46 -5.39 14.36
CA PRO A 67 15.02 -4.10 14.92
C PRO A 67 13.49 -4.00 15.06
N VAL A 68 12.73 -4.55 14.11
CA VAL A 68 11.27 -4.61 14.19
C VAL A 68 10.77 -5.42 15.40
N ARG A 69 11.38 -6.58 15.66
CA ARG A 69 11.01 -7.41 16.82
C ARG A 69 11.37 -6.70 18.13
N ALA A 70 12.50 -6.00 18.16
CA ALA A 70 12.93 -5.23 19.32
C ALA A 70 11.93 -4.10 19.65
N SER A 71 11.48 -3.36 18.64
CA SER A 71 10.51 -2.26 18.81
C SER A 71 9.15 -2.79 19.26
N VAL A 72 8.61 -3.81 18.59
CA VAL A 72 7.31 -4.38 18.94
C VAL A 72 7.33 -5.05 20.34
N ARG A 73 8.48 -5.58 20.77
CA ARG A 73 8.65 -6.10 22.13
C ARG A 73 8.37 -5.03 23.19
N LYS A 74 8.83 -3.79 22.96
CA LYS A 74 8.65 -2.65 23.87
C LYS A 74 7.28 -1.99 23.77
N MET A 75 6.58 -2.11 22.65
CA MET A 75 5.21 -1.60 22.51
C MET A 75 4.26 -2.30 23.48
N SER A 76 3.21 -1.65 23.92
CA SER A 76 2.03 -2.25 24.56
C SER A 76 1.09 -2.86 23.53
N CYS A 77 0.11 -3.66 23.96
CA CYS A 77 -0.89 -4.20 23.02
C CYS A 77 -1.70 -3.10 22.30
N PRO A 78 -2.13 -2.02 22.97
CA PRO A 78 -2.78 -0.88 22.29
C PRO A 78 -1.86 -0.17 21.29
N GLU A 79 -0.58 0.04 21.61
CA GLU A 79 0.38 0.65 20.68
C GLU A 79 0.60 -0.20 19.43
N ALA A 80 0.71 -1.52 19.59
CA ALA A 80 0.77 -2.43 18.46
C ALA A 80 -0.54 -2.41 17.64
N GLY A 81 -1.69 -2.27 18.29
CA GLY A 81 -2.98 -2.08 17.64
C GLY A 81 -3.02 -0.83 16.76
N LYS A 82 -2.57 0.31 17.28
CA LYS A 82 -2.47 1.57 16.52
C LYS A 82 -1.56 1.46 15.29
N CYS A 83 -0.44 0.73 15.41
CA CYS A 83 0.42 0.48 14.25
C CYS A 83 -0.29 -0.39 13.19
N GLY A 84 -1.10 -1.36 13.63
CA GLY A 84 -1.95 -2.15 12.73
C GLY A 84 -3.00 -1.29 12.02
N GLU A 85 -3.66 -0.38 12.74
CA GLU A 85 -4.59 0.60 12.15
C GLU A 85 -3.89 1.47 11.10
N SER A 86 -2.69 1.99 11.39
CA SER A 86 -1.90 2.76 10.43
C SER A 86 -1.59 1.99 9.14
N ILE A 87 -1.30 0.68 9.23
CA ILE A 87 -1.11 -0.17 8.04
C ILE A 87 -2.38 -0.26 7.19
N VAL A 88 -3.55 -0.39 7.84
CA VAL A 88 -4.85 -0.44 7.14
C VAL A 88 -5.16 0.90 6.48
N ASP A 89 -4.91 2.01 7.17
CA ASP A 89 -5.11 3.36 6.62
C ASP A 89 -4.21 3.63 5.40
N LEU A 90 -2.95 3.20 5.46
CA LEU A 90 -2.03 3.28 4.32
C LEU A 90 -2.51 2.42 3.15
N TYR A 91 -2.99 1.20 3.41
CA TYR A 91 -3.56 0.36 2.35
C TYR A 91 -4.79 1.02 1.69
N ALA A 92 -5.69 1.61 2.49
CA ALA A 92 -6.84 2.34 1.97
C ALA A 92 -6.45 3.55 1.12
N GLN A 93 -5.43 4.30 1.52
CA GLN A 93 -4.87 5.41 0.73
C GLN A 93 -4.27 4.90 -0.59
N MET A 94 -3.56 3.77 -0.56
CA MET A 94 -2.99 3.13 -1.75
C MET A 94 -4.07 2.78 -2.77
N LEU A 95 -5.18 2.20 -2.32
CA LEU A 95 -6.31 1.84 -3.18
C LEU A 95 -6.96 3.06 -3.82
N LYS A 96 -7.17 4.13 -3.05
CA LYS A 96 -7.71 5.40 -3.57
C LYS A 96 -6.81 6.01 -4.64
N HIS A 97 -5.49 5.96 -4.44
CA HIS A 97 -4.52 6.42 -5.44
C HIS A 97 -4.51 5.55 -6.70
N ALA A 98 -4.59 4.23 -6.56
CA ALA A 98 -4.64 3.31 -7.70
C ALA A 98 -5.90 3.53 -8.55
N ASP A 99 -7.05 3.76 -7.92
CA ASP A 99 -8.34 4.02 -8.58
C ASP A 99 -8.34 5.41 -9.26
N SER A 100 -7.83 6.44 -8.57
CA SER A 100 -7.75 7.80 -9.11
C SER A 100 -6.79 7.89 -10.29
N ALA A 101 -5.68 7.16 -10.28
CA ALA A 101 -4.77 7.05 -11.42
C ALA A 101 -5.40 6.37 -12.64
N GLN A 102 -6.48 5.59 -12.44
CA GLN A 102 -7.22 4.93 -13.51
C GLN A 102 -8.28 5.85 -14.14
N VAL A 103 -8.78 6.84 -13.40
CA VAL A 103 -9.77 7.83 -13.88
C VAL A 103 -9.13 8.93 -14.73
N ASP A 104 -7.84 9.20 -14.56
CA ASP A 104 -7.09 10.24 -15.28
C ASP A 104 -6.57 9.84 -16.68
N LEU A 105 -7.09 8.76 -17.28
CA LEU A 105 -6.98 8.60 -18.73
C LEU A 105 -8.12 9.37 -19.41
N PRO A 106 -7.88 10.57 -19.99
CA PRO A 106 -8.80 11.07 -20.98
C PRO A 106 -8.77 10.08 -22.15
N LEU A 107 -9.83 9.28 -22.27
CA LEU A 107 -10.23 8.69 -23.54
C LEU A 107 -10.62 9.85 -24.47
N SER A 108 -9.63 10.57 -24.97
CA SER A 108 -9.77 11.39 -26.17
C SER A 108 -9.91 10.44 -27.35
N GLN A 109 -11.07 9.80 -27.46
CA GLN A 109 -11.55 9.30 -28.74
C GLN A 109 -12.24 10.45 -29.48
N ASP A 110 -11.44 11.45 -29.86
CA ASP A 110 -11.70 12.22 -31.08
C ASP A 110 -11.11 11.42 -32.25
N ASP A 111 -11.62 10.20 -32.47
CA ASP A 111 -11.47 9.52 -33.75
C ASP A 111 -12.83 9.56 -34.46
N ALA A 112 -13.30 10.78 -34.73
CA ALA A 112 -14.14 11.03 -35.88
C ALA A 112 -13.27 10.88 -37.13
N ALA A 113 -12.90 9.63 -37.47
CA ALA A 113 -12.39 9.32 -38.78
C ALA A 113 -13.45 9.81 -39.79
N PRO A 114 -13.15 10.78 -40.67
CA PRO A 114 -14.12 11.23 -41.67
C PRO A 114 -14.44 10.01 -42.52
N LEU A 115 -15.68 9.53 -42.44
CA LEU A 115 -16.12 8.38 -43.21
C LEU A 115 -15.81 8.68 -44.68
N PRO A 116 -15.01 7.84 -45.36
CA PRO A 116 -14.68 8.09 -46.74
C PRO A 116 -15.95 8.02 -47.61
N PRO A 117 -16.07 8.89 -48.63
CA PRO A 117 -17.33 9.18 -49.33
C PRO A 117 -17.94 8.00 -50.11
N PHE A 118 -17.30 6.83 -50.13
CA PHE A 118 -17.81 5.64 -50.82
C PHE A 118 -18.90 4.88 -50.03
N LEU A 119 -19.18 5.25 -48.78
CA LEU A 119 -20.20 4.59 -47.95
C LEU A 119 -21.58 5.26 -47.99
N VAL A 120 -21.81 6.23 -48.87
CA VAL A 120 -23.15 6.77 -49.13
C VAL A 120 -23.80 5.89 -50.19
N LYS A 121 -24.50 4.83 -49.76
CA LYS A 121 -25.36 4.07 -50.66
C LYS A 121 -26.46 5.00 -51.17
N SER A 122 -26.40 5.32 -52.47
CA SER A 122 -27.49 5.95 -53.19
C SER A 122 -28.71 5.04 -53.14
N ALA A 123 -29.74 5.44 -52.38
CA ALA A 123 -31.07 4.89 -52.53
C ALA A 123 -31.82 5.80 -53.51
N SER A 124 -32.14 5.25 -54.68
CA SER A 124 -33.13 5.77 -55.63
C SER A 124 -34.53 5.78 -55.05
#